data_AF-A0AAU9AC02-F1
#
_entry.id   AF-A0AAU9AC02-F1
#
_cell.length_a   1.000
_cell.length_b   1.000
_cell.length_c   1.000
_cell.angle_alpha   90.00
_cell.angle_beta   90.00
_cell.angle_gamma   90.00
#
_symmetry.space_group_name_H-M   'P 1'
#
loop_
_entity.id
_entity.type
_entity.pdbx_description
1 polymer ?
#
loop_
_entity_poly.entity_id
_entity_poly.type
_entity_poly.pdbx_seq_one_letter_code
_entity_poly.pdbx_strand_id
1 'polypeptide(L)'
;MPISEIHTMLISPELQAKIDALEDENLRARITRVIRNPGKKLATNEEIFESMLSSHLMAKEQRDRLRKWQDDEVIAFAQYFREKRPDDYAEFLRQEHEFNEIDSGFAWGVRQLIMQWMPDLDFSDCSELFSKFRDYAKSQQA
;
A
#
# COMPACT_ATOMS: atom_id res chain seq x y z
N MET A 1 35.38 -33.58 8.88
CA MET A 1 34.86 -32.29 8.37
C MET A 1 34.19 -32.55 7.04
N PRO A 2 32.86 -32.40 6.90
CA PRO A 2 32.25 -32.31 5.58
C PRO A 2 32.19 -30.84 5.15
N ILE A 3 32.90 -30.64 4.05
CA ILE A 3 32.86 -29.62 3.00
C ILE A 3 31.49 -28.89 2.94
N SER A 4 31.53 -27.65 3.45
CA SER A 4 30.84 -26.45 2.94
C SER A 4 29.35 -26.54 2.62
N GLU A 5 28.54 -26.21 3.63
CA GLU A 5 27.32 -25.42 3.47
C GLU A 5 27.66 -24.06 2.82
N ILE A 6 27.76 -24.02 1.50
CA ILE A 6 27.72 -22.78 0.70
C ILE A 6 26.68 -22.99 -0.39
N HIS A 7 25.42 -23.23 0.01
CA HIS A 7 24.30 -23.37 -0.94
C HIS A 7 23.18 -22.34 -0.71
N THR A 8 23.43 -21.29 0.06
CA THR A 8 22.38 -20.35 0.51
C THR A 8 22.52 -18.94 -0.06
N MET A 9 23.18 -18.75 -1.21
CA MET A 9 23.27 -17.42 -1.85
C MET A 9 23.06 -17.37 -3.37
N LEU A 10 22.98 -18.50 -4.07
CA LEU A 10 22.77 -18.50 -5.52
C LEU A 10 21.28 -18.73 -5.82
N ILE A 11 20.73 -17.88 -6.69
CA ILE A 11 19.39 -18.08 -7.24
C ILE A 11 19.46 -19.29 -8.16
N SER A 12 18.61 -20.30 -7.93
CA SER A 12 18.51 -21.44 -8.82
C SER A 12 18.00 -21.00 -10.21
N PRO A 13 18.45 -21.59 -11.32
CA PRO A 13 17.92 -21.29 -12.66
C PRO A 13 16.40 -21.44 -12.72
N GLU A 14 15.85 -22.42 -11.99
CA GLU A 14 14.42 -22.67 -11.86
C GLU A 14 13.70 -21.51 -11.16
N LEU A 15 14.27 -20.98 -10.07
CA LEU A 15 13.72 -19.81 -9.39
C LEU A 15 13.81 -18.54 -10.25
N GLN A 16 14.91 -18.36 -10.99
CA GLN A 16 15.06 -17.25 -11.92
C GLN A 16 13.98 -17.30 -13.03
N ALA A 17 13.72 -18.48 -13.61
CA ALA A 17 12.67 -18.67 -14.59
C ALA A 17 11.27 -18.36 -14.02
N LYS A 18 10.99 -18.74 -12.76
CA LYS A 18 9.73 -18.38 -12.07
C LYS A 18 9.57 -16.87 -11.90
N ILE A 19 10.65 -16.17 -11.56
CA ILE A 19 10.65 -14.70 -11.41
C ILE A 19 10.41 -14.03 -12.76
N ASP A 20 11.09 -14.49 -13.81
CA ASP A 20 10.99 -13.90 -15.15
C ASP A 20 9.62 -14.12 -15.79
N ALA A 21 8.92 -15.20 -15.42
CA ALA A 21 7.56 -15.51 -15.83
C ALA A 21 6.46 -14.67 -15.14
N LEU A 22 6.80 -13.83 -14.15
CA LEU A 22 5.82 -12.96 -13.49
C LEU A 22 5.34 -11.85 -14.44
N GLU A 23 4.02 -11.74 -14.62
CA GLU A 23 3.38 -10.70 -15.44
C GLU A 23 3.51 -9.30 -14.84
N ASP A 24 3.48 -9.19 -13.50
CA ASP A 24 3.63 -7.91 -12.80
C ASP A 24 5.12 -7.52 -12.71
N GLU A 25 5.51 -6.55 -13.54
CA GLU A 25 6.90 -6.06 -13.59
C GLU A 25 7.38 -5.45 -12.27
N ASN A 26 6.49 -4.80 -11.52
CA ASN A 26 6.82 -4.22 -10.21
C ASN A 26 7.05 -5.32 -9.17
N LEU A 27 6.22 -6.37 -9.17
CA LEU A 27 6.41 -7.54 -8.32
C LEU A 27 7.72 -8.24 -8.65
N ARG A 28 7.98 -8.48 -9.95
CA ARG A 28 9.23 -9.08 -10.45
C ARG A 28 10.46 -8.28 -10.02
N ALA A 29 10.44 -6.97 -10.19
CA ALA A 29 11.53 -6.08 -9.80
C ALA A 29 11.75 -6.10 -8.28
N ARG A 30 10.66 -6.06 -7.49
CA ARG A 30 10.71 -6.09 -6.03
C ARG A 30 11.28 -7.42 -5.50
N ILE A 31 10.82 -8.55 -6.03
CA ILE A 31 11.32 -9.89 -5.66
C ILE A 31 12.80 -10.02 -6.01
N THR A 32 13.19 -9.66 -7.24
CA THR A 32 14.60 -9.67 -7.67
C THR A 32 15.48 -8.85 -6.74
N ARG A 33 15.02 -7.66 -6.35
CA ARG A 33 15.76 -6.77 -5.44
C ARG A 33 15.95 -7.39 -4.06
N VAL A 34 14.92 -8.02 -3.49
CA VAL A 34 14.97 -8.62 -2.16
C VAL A 34 15.82 -9.89 -2.16
N ILE A 35 15.71 -10.73 -3.18
CA ILE A 35 16.52 -11.95 -3.30
C ILE A 35 18.00 -11.62 -3.52
N ARG A 36 18.32 -10.57 -4.29
CA ARG A 36 19.71 -10.12 -4.46
C ARG A 36 20.29 -9.45 -3.21
N ASN A 37 19.44 -8.94 -2.32
CA ASN A 37 19.83 -8.29 -1.07
C ASN A 37 18.96 -8.80 0.10
N PRO A 38 19.12 -10.07 0.52
CA PRO A 38 18.20 -10.69 1.50
C PRO A 38 18.31 -10.08 2.91
N GLY A 39 19.21 -9.13 3.14
CA GLY A 39 19.44 -8.53 4.45
C GLY A 39 19.92 -9.57 5.46
N LYS A 40 19.55 -9.43 6.74
CA LYS A 40 19.83 -10.43 7.79
C LYS A 40 18.81 -11.59 7.82
N LYS A 41 17.98 -11.74 6.80
CA LYS A 41 16.93 -12.78 6.82
C LYS A 41 17.59 -14.16 6.73
N LEU A 42 17.21 -15.03 7.67
CA LEU A 42 17.60 -16.45 7.69
C LEU A 42 16.77 -17.31 6.71
N ALA A 43 16.02 -16.69 5.81
CA ALA A 43 15.13 -17.37 4.86
C ALA A 43 15.87 -17.65 3.55
N THR A 44 15.55 -18.79 2.93
CA THR A 44 16.04 -19.16 1.59
C THR A 44 15.43 -18.27 0.50
N ASN A 45 16.08 -18.21 -0.67
CA ASN A 45 15.61 -17.42 -1.81
C ASN A 45 14.20 -17.86 -2.26
N GLU A 46 13.94 -19.17 -2.24
CA GLU A 46 12.64 -19.78 -2.52
C GLU A 46 11.59 -19.36 -1.48
N GLU A 47 11.89 -19.38 -0.19
CA GLU A 47 10.96 -18.90 0.85
C GLU A 47 10.66 -17.41 0.73
N ILE A 48 11.66 -16.59 0.36
CA ILE A 48 11.48 -15.16 0.07
C ILE A 48 10.53 -14.98 -1.12
N PHE A 49 10.74 -15.73 -2.20
CA PHE A 49 9.88 -15.70 -3.39
C PHE A 49 8.44 -16.05 -3.06
N GLU A 50 8.20 -17.22 -2.45
CA GLU A 50 6.85 -17.70 -2.15
C GLU A 50 6.13 -16.78 -1.14
N SER A 51 6.84 -16.28 -0.12
CA SER A 51 6.29 -15.33 0.85
C SER A 51 5.85 -14.02 0.18
N MET A 52 6.68 -13.47 -0.72
CA MET A 52 6.36 -12.24 -1.44
C MET A 52 5.25 -12.42 -2.46
N LEU A 53 5.24 -13.55 -3.19
CA LEU A 53 4.20 -13.88 -4.15
C LEU A 53 2.86 -14.06 -3.44
N SER A 54 2.82 -14.84 -2.36
CA SER A 54 1.61 -15.03 -1.54
C SER A 54 1.10 -13.71 -0.98
N SER A 55 1.97 -12.89 -0.40
CA SER A 55 1.60 -11.57 0.11
C SER A 55 1.04 -10.65 -0.99
N HIS A 56 1.62 -10.69 -2.19
CA HIS A 56 1.13 -9.92 -3.33
C HIS A 56 -0.24 -10.41 -3.81
N LEU A 57 -0.43 -11.73 -3.95
CA LEU A 57 -1.70 -12.33 -4.34
C LEU A 57 -2.80 -11.98 -3.34
N MET A 58 -2.51 -12.10 -2.04
CA MET A 58 -3.44 -11.69 -0.98
C MET A 58 -3.76 -10.20 -1.06
N ALA A 59 -2.76 -9.34 -1.23
CA ALA A 59 -2.98 -7.90 -1.35
C ALA A 59 -3.81 -7.55 -2.61
N LYS A 60 -3.57 -8.23 -3.73
CA LYS A 60 -4.34 -8.07 -4.96
C LYS A 60 -5.78 -8.52 -4.78
N GLU A 61 -6.01 -9.69 -4.20
CA GLU A 61 -7.34 -10.20 -3.92
C GLU A 61 -8.12 -9.29 -2.96
N GLN A 62 -7.47 -8.78 -1.91
CA GLN A 62 -8.08 -7.80 -1.03
C GLN A 62 -8.46 -6.53 -1.79
N ARG A 63 -7.55 -5.97 -2.61
CA ARG A 63 -7.84 -4.80 -3.46
C ARG A 63 -8.96 -5.03 -4.45
N ASP A 64 -9.11 -6.25 -4.96
CA ASP A 64 -10.18 -6.61 -5.89
C ASP A 64 -11.53 -6.75 -5.19
N ARG A 65 -11.54 -7.11 -3.90
CA ARG A 65 -12.73 -7.16 -3.05
C ARG A 65 -13.19 -5.77 -2.56
N LEU A 66 -12.27 -4.81 -2.44
CA LEU A 66 -12.60 -3.45 -2.02
C LEU A 66 -13.55 -2.77 -3.01
N ARG A 67 -14.41 -1.91 -2.46
CA ARG A 67 -15.26 -1.02 -3.25
C ARG A 67 -14.38 -0.16 -4.18
N LYS A 68 -14.80 -0.05 -5.43
CA LYS A 68 -14.15 0.84 -6.41
C LYS A 68 -14.74 2.24 -6.30
N TRP A 69 -14.08 3.09 -5.52
CA TRP A 69 -14.42 4.50 -5.38
C TRP A 69 -14.29 5.23 -6.72
N GLN A 70 -15.33 5.98 -7.08
CA GLN A 70 -15.31 6.89 -8.22
C GLN A 70 -14.73 8.26 -7.81
N ASP A 71 -14.14 8.97 -8.76
CA ASP A 71 -13.54 10.30 -8.50
C ASP A 71 -14.57 11.28 -7.93
N ASP A 72 -15.82 11.23 -8.40
CA ASP A 72 -16.91 12.07 -7.89
C ASP A 72 -17.23 11.79 -6.40
N GLU A 73 -17.09 10.55 -5.95
CA GLU A 73 -17.30 10.20 -4.53
C GLU A 73 -16.17 10.74 -3.64
N VAL A 74 -14.95 10.74 -4.16
CA VAL A 74 -13.78 11.34 -3.48
C VAL A 74 -13.95 12.86 -3.39
N ILE A 75 -14.40 13.50 -4.47
CA ILE A 75 -14.68 14.94 -4.50
C ILE A 75 -15.82 15.29 -3.54
N ALA A 76 -16.89 14.49 -3.52
CA ALA A 76 -18.02 14.68 -2.60
C ALA A 76 -17.57 14.59 -1.14
N PHE A 77 -16.69 13.64 -0.80
CA PHE A 77 -16.10 13.58 0.53
C PHE A 77 -15.22 14.80 0.83
N ALA A 78 -14.41 15.26 -0.12
CA ALA A 78 -13.57 16.45 0.06
C ALA A 78 -14.41 17.70 0.36
N GLN A 79 -15.55 17.86 -0.32
CA GLN A 79 -16.51 18.93 -0.06
C GLN A 79 -17.15 18.77 1.32
N TYR A 80 -17.63 17.57 1.66
CA TYR A 80 -18.19 17.28 2.97
C TYR A 80 -17.22 17.57 4.12
N PHE A 81 -15.94 17.19 3.97
CA PHE A 81 -14.91 17.46 4.97
C PHE A 81 -14.68 18.96 5.12
N ARG A 82 -14.53 19.68 4.01
CA ARG A 82 -14.37 21.15 4.02
C ARG A 82 -15.56 21.86 4.69
N GLU A 83 -16.78 21.39 4.49
CA GLU A 83 -17.98 21.98 5.09
C GLU A 83 -18.12 21.66 6.58
N LYS A 84 -17.85 20.41 6.98
CA LYS A 84 -18.06 19.97 8.37
C LYS A 84 -16.96 20.43 9.30
N ARG A 85 -15.72 20.44 8.82
CA ARG A 85 -14.54 20.78 9.61
C ARG A 85 -13.53 21.55 8.75
N PRO A 86 -13.81 22.82 8.43
CA PRO A 86 -12.96 23.61 7.54
C PRO A 86 -11.53 23.78 8.06
N ASP A 87 -11.36 23.94 9.38
CA ASP A 87 -10.04 24.09 10.00
C ASP A 87 -9.23 22.80 9.91
N ASP A 88 -9.84 21.65 10.21
CA ASP A 88 -9.22 20.33 10.05
C ASP A 88 -8.90 20.06 8.56
N TYR A 89 -9.77 20.48 7.63
CA TYR A 89 -9.50 20.33 6.20
C TYR A 89 -8.26 21.15 5.78
N ALA A 90 -8.11 22.38 6.27
CA ALA A 90 -6.94 23.21 6.01
C ALA A 90 -5.67 22.60 6.62
N GLU A 91 -5.74 22.09 7.85
CA GLU A 91 -4.62 21.42 8.51
C GLU A 91 -4.22 20.13 7.80
N PHE A 92 -5.18 19.35 7.29
CA PHE A 92 -4.92 18.19 6.46
C PHE A 92 -4.08 18.56 5.23
N LEU A 93 -4.52 19.58 4.50
CA LEU A 93 -3.80 20.05 3.30
C LEU A 93 -2.41 20.58 3.64
N ARG A 94 -2.25 21.26 4.78
CA ARG A 94 -0.96 21.78 5.25
C ARG A 94 0.01 20.65 5.58
N GLN A 95 -0.43 19.65 6.36
CA GLN A 95 0.42 18.50 6.71
C GLN A 95 0.82 17.69 5.47
N GLU A 96 -0.12 17.47 4.54
CA GLU A 96 0.18 16.79 3.29
C GLU A 96 1.21 17.54 2.44
N HIS A 97 1.09 18.87 2.39
CA HIS A 97 1.99 19.72 1.61
C HIS A 97 3.39 19.83 2.22
N GLU A 98 3.46 20.16 3.51
CA GLU A 98 4.73 20.49 4.18
C GLU A 98 5.52 19.25 4.60
N PHE A 99 4.83 18.17 4.96
CA PHE A 99 5.47 16.97 5.52
C PHE A 99 5.27 15.72 4.66
N ASN A 100 4.34 15.73 3.69
CA ASN A 100 3.92 14.54 2.97
C ASN A 100 3.59 13.37 3.93
N GLU A 101 3.08 13.73 5.10
CA GLU A 101 2.72 12.84 6.21
C GLU A 101 1.60 13.50 6.99
N ILE A 102 0.61 12.69 7.39
CA ILE A 102 -0.50 13.12 8.24
C ILE A 102 -0.29 12.50 9.61
N ASP A 103 -0.37 13.31 10.66
CA ASP A 103 -0.32 12.82 12.04
C ASP A 103 -1.30 11.66 12.23
N SER A 104 -0.86 10.61 12.91
CA SER A 104 -1.63 9.37 13.06
C SER A 104 -2.97 9.57 13.77
N GLY A 105 -3.03 10.43 14.80
CA GLY A 105 -4.25 10.76 15.52
C GLY A 105 -5.19 11.59 14.65
N PHE A 106 -4.62 12.52 13.90
CA PHE A 106 -5.36 13.32 12.93
C PHE A 106 -5.95 12.47 11.79
N ALA A 107 -5.16 11.57 11.23
CA ALA A 107 -5.59 10.62 10.20
C ALA A 107 -6.69 9.68 10.70
N TRP A 108 -6.67 9.32 11.99
CA TRP A 108 -7.78 8.59 12.62
C TRP A 108 -9.04 9.44 12.70
N GLY A 109 -8.92 10.72 13.08
CA GLY A 109 -10.03 11.67 13.08
C GLY A 109 -10.72 11.83 11.72
N VAL A 110 -9.94 11.89 10.63
CA VAL A 110 -10.49 11.93 9.26
C VAL A 110 -11.21 10.62 8.91
N ARG A 111 -10.68 9.45 9.30
CA ARG A 111 -11.37 8.17 9.10
C ARG A 111 -12.70 8.10 9.85
N GLN A 112 -12.75 8.62 11.08
CA GLN A 112 -14.00 8.75 11.83
C GLN A 112 -15.00 9.66 11.09
N LEU A 113 -14.53 10.74 10.46
CA LEU A 113 -15.39 11.60 9.65
C LEU A 113 -15.95 10.88 8.42
N ILE A 114 -15.15 10.04 7.74
CA ILE A 114 -15.61 9.18 6.65
C ILE A 114 -16.72 8.24 7.14
N MET A 115 -16.52 7.58 8.28
CA MET A 115 -17.53 6.68 8.85
C MET A 115 -18.79 7.43 9.32
N GLN A 116 -18.69 8.71 9.68
CA GLN A 116 -19.88 9.54 9.95
C GLN A 116 -20.64 9.92 8.68
N TRP A 117 -19.91 10.15 7.59
CA TRP A 117 -20.50 10.43 6.29
C TRP A 117 -21.18 9.20 5.68
N MET A 118 -20.58 8.02 5.86
CA MET A 118 -21.10 6.73 5.41
C MET A 118 -21.05 5.69 6.55
N PRO A 119 -22.10 5.61 7.39
CA PRO A 119 -22.11 4.75 8.58
C PRO A 119 -21.97 3.25 8.33
N ASP A 120 -22.45 2.77 7.19
CA ASP A 120 -22.42 1.34 6.83
C ASP A 120 -21.14 0.93 6.10
N LEU A 121 -20.14 1.81 6.05
CA LEU A 121 -18.89 1.56 5.33
C LEU A 121 -17.95 0.66 6.14
N ASP A 122 -17.44 -0.39 5.50
CA ASP A 122 -16.38 -1.22 6.11
C ASP A 122 -15.10 -0.41 6.31
N PHE A 123 -14.32 -0.79 7.32
CA PHE A 123 -13.07 -0.12 7.66
C PHE A 123 -12.03 -0.16 6.51
N SER A 124 -12.03 -1.23 5.72
CA SER A 124 -11.11 -1.39 4.59
C SER A 124 -11.46 -0.40 3.48
N ASP A 125 -12.74 -0.25 3.16
CA ASP A 125 -13.22 0.74 2.19
C ASP A 125 -13.02 2.18 2.70
N CYS A 126 -13.18 2.42 3.99
CA CYS A 126 -12.86 3.70 4.63
C CYS A 126 -11.37 4.07 4.48
N SER A 127 -10.48 3.09 4.70
CA SER A 127 -9.04 3.30 4.55
C SER A 127 -8.63 3.52 3.09
N GLU A 128 -9.30 2.88 2.15
CA GLU A 128 -9.12 3.11 0.73
C GLU A 128 -9.59 4.53 0.33
N LEU A 129 -10.77 4.96 0.78
CA LEU A 129 -11.27 6.32 0.51
C LEU A 129 -10.33 7.39 1.08
N PHE A 130 -9.82 7.19 2.28
CA PHE A 130 -8.82 8.10 2.87
C PHE A 130 -7.58 8.22 1.97
N SER A 131 -7.09 7.11 1.43
CA SER A 131 -5.92 7.09 0.55
C SER A 131 -6.22 7.80 -0.78
N LYS A 132 -7.39 7.55 -1.39
CA LYS A 132 -7.84 8.24 -2.60
C LYS A 132 -8.02 9.75 -2.38
N PHE A 133 -8.59 10.14 -1.26
CA PHE A 133 -8.74 11.54 -0.88
C PHE A 133 -7.37 12.23 -0.72
N ARG A 134 -6.39 11.55 -0.12
CA ARG A 134 -5.01 12.05 -0.03
C ARG A 134 -4.39 12.26 -1.42
N ASP A 135 -4.55 11.32 -2.33
CA ASP A 135 -4.07 11.45 -3.72
C ASP A 135 -4.76 12.62 -4.45
N TYR A 136 -6.06 12.80 -4.24
CA TYR A 136 -6.81 13.94 -4.75
C TYR A 136 -6.29 15.27 -4.16
N ALA A 137 -6.05 15.34 -2.85
CA ALA A 137 -5.51 16.53 -2.21
C ALA A 137 -4.14 16.94 -2.80
N LYS A 138 -3.29 15.97 -3.13
CA LYS A 138 -2.01 16.21 -3.82
C LYS A 138 -2.21 16.77 -5.22
N SER A 139 -3.16 16.24 -5.99
CA SER A 139 -3.40 16.70 -7.36
C SER A 139 -4.00 18.10 -7.44
N GLN A 140 -4.69 18.55 -6.39
CA GLN A 140 -5.20 19.93 -6.29
C GLN A 140 -4.11 20.96 -5.93
N GLN A 141 -2.92 20.51 -5.50
CA GLN A 141 -1.80 21.36 -5.11
C GLN A 141 -0.67 21.40 -6.16
N ALA A 142 -0.75 20.56 -7.19
CA ALA A 142 0.22 20.49 -8.30
C ALA A 142 -0.10 21.51 -9.40
#